data_AF-A0A836UEF3-F1
#
_entry.id   AF-A0A836UEF3-F1
#
_cell.length_a   1.000
_cell.length_b   1.000
_cell.length_c   1.000
_cell.angle_alpha   90.00
_cell.angle_beta   90.00
_cell.angle_gamma   90.00
#
_symmetry.space_group_name_H-M   'P 1'
#
loop_
_entity.id
_entity.type
_entity.pdbx_description
1 polymer ?
#
loop_
_entity_poly.entity_id
_entity_poly.type
_entity_poly.pdbx_seq_one_letter_code
_entity_poly.pdbx_strand_id
1 'polypeptide(L)'
;MEKIISSIDLNAQIQWVIAIILSILVIATTTFWIWNKLKPSKLVKEMTLRTKSWWGMCFIFLFASTVNPIITYIGLAFLSFFTLREIYTLLKLRDADRSTLLVCYLSIPIQYYFAYQGWYTMFLIFIPVFMFVIIPFLLVLSGDTDGIIRSMCILPTSLMLGVFGISHLALLISFPEMNDGDISGKALLLFLIFITEANDIMQFVFGKIFGRNKILPKISPNKTWEGFIGGVISTTIIGYFMGFLTPLDSWQLILISFCIAVLGFMGDAIISAVKRDFGVKDMGDSIPGHGGFLDRIDSLSTTSSPFFHLIYFMVIV
;
A
#
# COMPACT_ATOMS: atom_id res chain seq x y z
N MET A 1 9.18 1.43 31.38
CA MET A 1 8.31 0.24 31.45
C MET A 1 6.83 0.65 31.49
N GLU A 2 6.45 1.71 32.23
CA GLU A 2 5.09 2.29 32.18
C GLU A 2 4.66 2.80 30.79
N LYS A 3 5.54 3.48 30.03
CA LYS A 3 5.29 3.85 28.62
C LYS A 3 5.11 2.67 27.65
N ILE A 4 5.52 1.46 28.04
CA ILE A 4 5.38 0.23 27.23
C ILE A 4 4.06 -0.48 27.55
N ILE A 5 3.55 -0.32 28.77
CA ILE A 5 2.27 -0.91 29.20
C ILE A 5 1.10 -0.01 28.79
N SER A 6 1.27 1.32 28.80
CA SER A 6 0.26 2.28 28.31
C SER A 6 0.03 2.22 26.79
N SER A 7 0.91 1.56 26.02
CA SER A 7 0.75 1.41 24.57
C SER A 7 -0.17 0.26 24.14
N ILE A 8 -0.66 -0.55 25.09
CA ILE A 8 -1.58 -1.67 24.84
C ILE A 8 -3.05 -1.23 24.99
N ASP A 9 -3.31 -0.03 25.53
CA ASP A 9 -4.66 0.50 25.65
C ASP A 9 -5.12 1.06 24.30
N LEU A 10 -5.55 0.16 23.43
CA LEU A 10 -6.11 0.50 22.12
C LEU A 10 -7.43 1.23 22.32
N ASN A 11 -7.54 2.43 21.73
CA ASN A 11 -8.78 3.19 21.69
C ASN A 11 -9.94 2.28 21.22
N ALA A 12 -11.11 2.38 21.85
CA ALA A 12 -12.26 1.51 21.61
C ALA A 12 -12.64 1.46 20.11
N GLN A 13 -12.46 2.57 19.39
CA GLN A 13 -12.68 2.65 17.94
C GLN A 13 -11.80 1.65 17.15
N ILE A 14 -10.51 1.55 17.51
CA ILE A 14 -9.58 0.61 16.85
C ILE A 14 -10.01 -0.82 17.16
N GLN A 15 -10.38 -1.13 18.40
CA GLN A 15 -10.85 -2.46 18.78
C GLN A 15 -12.10 -2.89 17.98
N TRP A 16 -13.05 -1.98 17.77
CA TRP A 16 -14.23 -2.23 16.93
C TRP A 16 -13.87 -2.56 15.49
N VAL A 17 -12.91 -1.85 14.88
CA VAL A 17 -12.47 -2.12 13.52
C VAL A 17 -11.79 -3.47 13.42
N ILE A 18 -10.91 -3.78 14.38
CA ILE A 18 -10.26 -5.09 14.46
C ILE A 18 -11.32 -6.18 14.54
N ALA A 19 -12.34 -6.00 15.38
CA ALA A 19 -13.45 -6.94 15.51
C ALA A 19 -14.26 -7.07 14.20
N ILE A 20 -14.53 -5.96 13.49
CA ILE A 20 -15.22 -5.96 12.19
C ILE A 20 -14.39 -6.72 11.15
N ILE A 21 -13.10 -6.42 11.02
CA ILE A 21 -12.19 -7.10 10.09
C ILE A 21 -12.17 -8.61 10.37
N LEU A 22 -11.97 -8.99 11.63
CA LEU A 22 -11.94 -10.40 12.04
C LEU A 22 -13.28 -11.08 11.77
N SER A 23 -14.40 -10.40 12.03
CA SER A 23 -15.75 -10.93 11.76
C SER A 23 -15.97 -11.16 10.27
N ILE A 24 -15.58 -10.20 9.43
CA ILE A 24 -15.65 -10.33 7.96
C ILE A 24 -14.81 -11.51 7.49
N LEU A 25 -13.58 -11.68 8.01
CA LEU A 25 -12.72 -12.80 7.66
C LEU A 25 -13.28 -14.14 8.10
N VAL A 26 -13.84 -14.23 9.30
CA VAL A 26 -14.49 -15.45 9.80
C VAL A 26 -15.70 -15.80 8.94
N ILE A 27 -16.55 -14.83 8.63
CA ILE A 27 -17.71 -15.01 7.75
C ILE A 27 -17.25 -15.49 6.38
N ALA A 28 -16.31 -14.79 5.74
CA ALA A 28 -15.77 -15.17 4.43
C ALA A 28 -15.17 -16.58 4.43
N THR A 29 -14.36 -16.91 5.44
CA THR A 29 -13.76 -18.25 5.59
C THR A 29 -14.84 -19.32 5.71
N THR A 30 -15.87 -19.07 6.51
CA THR A 30 -16.98 -20.00 6.73
C THR A 30 -17.81 -20.17 5.47
N THR A 31 -18.20 -19.08 4.80
CA THR A 31 -18.96 -19.10 3.56
C THR A 31 -18.22 -19.83 2.45
N PHE A 32 -16.92 -19.56 2.24
CA PHE A 32 -16.15 -20.24 1.22
C PHE A 32 -15.87 -21.71 1.56
N TRP A 33 -15.71 -22.05 2.84
CA TRP A 33 -15.59 -23.43 3.29
C TRP A 33 -16.87 -24.24 3.01
N ILE A 34 -18.05 -23.69 3.35
CA ILE A 34 -19.36 -24.29 3.05
C ILE A 34 -19.54 -24.43 1.54
N TRP A 35 -19.27 -23.37 0.76
CA TRP A 35 -19.40 -23.40 -0.69
C TRP A 35 -18.47 -24.45 -1.32
N ASN A 36 -17.25 -24.61 -0.81
CA ASN A 36 -16.31 -25.60 -1.31
C ASN A 36 -16.79 -27.03 -1.03
N LYS A 37 -17.49 -27.25 0.08
CA LYS A 37 -18.11 -28.54 0.44
C LYS A 37 -19.32 -28.85 -0.44
N LEU A 38 -20.16 -27.85 -0.74
CA LEU A 38 -21.39 -28.05 -1.52
C LEU A 38 -21.14 -28.15 -3.03
N LYS A 39 -20.31 -27.25 -3.58
CA LYS A 39 -20.02 -27.16 -5.01
C LYS A 39 -18.56 -26.77 -5.23
N PRO A 40 -17.61 -27.73 -5.19
CA PRO A 40 -16.21 -27.46 -5.43
C PRO A 40 -16.04 -26.92 -6.86
N SER A 41 -15.50 -25.71 -6.97
CA SER A 41 -15.21 -25.06 -8.25
C SER A 41 -13.84 -24.39 -8.19
N LYS A 42 -13.26 -24.13 -9.37
CA LYS A 42 -11.97 -23.41 -9.48
C LYS A 42 -12.05 -22.03 -8.82
N LEU A 43 -13.19 -21.35 -8.95
CA LEU A 43 -13.46 -20.05 -8.33
C LEU A 43 -13.41 -20.12 -6.80
N VAL A 44 -14.08 -21.11 -6.19
CA VAL A 44 -14.13 -21.24 -4.73
C VAL A 44 -12.76 -21.58 -4.15
N LYS A 45 -11.98 -22.42 -4.84
CA LYS A 45 -10.59 -22.69 -4.45
C LYS A 45 -9.73 -21.42 -4.48
N GLU A 46 -9.87 -20.60 -5.52
CA GLU A 46 -9.19 -19.31 -5.62
C GLU A 46 -9.59 -18.35 -4.48
N MET A 47 -10.88 -18.22 -4.18
CA MET A 47 -11.38 -17.38 -3.07
C MET A 47 -10.90 -17.88 -1.70
N THR A 48 -10.85 -19.20 -1.49
CA THR A 48 -10.35 -19.80 -0.26
C THR A 48 -8.87 -19.51 -0.05
N LEU A 49 -8.06 -19.63 -1.12
CA LEU A 49 -6.62 -19.32 -1.06
C LEU A 49 -6.39 -17.84 -0.74
N ARG A 50 -7.14 -16.94 -1.38
CA ARG A 50 -7.09 -15.50 -1.09
C ARG A 50 -7.42 -15.21 0.37
N THR A 51 -8.51 -15.78 0.88
CA THR A 51 -8.96 -15.57 2.28
C THR A 51 -7.91 -16.04 3.29
N LYS A 52 -7.17 -17.11 3.00
CA LYS A 52 -6.07 -17.59 3.87
C LYS A 52 -4.90 -16.61 3.95
N SER A 53 -4.49 -16.01 2.85
CA SER A 53 -3.42 -15.01 2.87
C SER A 53 -3.87 -13.72 3.52
N TRP A 54 -5.16 -13.38 3.38
CA TRP A 54 -5.79 -12.28 4.09
C TRP A 54 -5.69 -12.41 5.61
N TRP A 55 -5.83 -13.63 6.16
CA TRP A 55 -5.55 -13.89 7.58
C TRP A 55 -4.09 -13.58 7.96
N GLY A 56 -3.12 -13.97 7.13
CA GLY A 56 -1.71 -13.68 7.36
C GLY A 56 -1.40 -12.18 7.33
N MET A 57 -1.91 -11.47 6.32
CA MET A 57 -1.74 -10.02 6.19
C MET A 57 -2.43 -9.27 7.34
N CYS A 58 -3.67 -9.62 7.66
CA CYS A 58 -4.37 -9.03 8.81
C CYS A 58 -3.62 -9.28 10.11
N PHE A 59 -3.08 -10.47 10.35
CA PHE A 59 -2.29 -10.73 11.55
C PHE A 59 -1.06 -9.80 11.66
N ILE A 60 -0.33 -9.62 10.56
CA ILE A 60 0.83 -8.71 10.51
C ILE A 60 0.39 -7.26 10.78
N PHE A 61 -0.69 -6.78 10.16
CA PHE A 61 -1.19 -5.42 10.35
C PHE A 61 -1.78 -5.17 11.74
N LEU A 62 -2.51 -6.13 12.29
CA LEU A 62 -3.06 -6.07 13.65
C LEU A 62 -1.93 -6.09 14.68
N PHE A 63 -0.93 -6.93 14.49
CA PHE A 63 0.26 -6.91 15.33
C PHE A 63 0.98 -5.55 15.22
N ALA A 64 1.16 -5.03 14.01
CA ALA A 64 1.79 -3.74 13.80
C ALA A 64 0.98 -2.56 14.38
N SER A 65 -0.35 -2.64 14.48
CA SER A 65 -1.19 -1.55 15.02
C SER A 65 -1.29 -1.56 16.55
N THR A 66 -1.29 -2.76 17.15
CA THR A 66 -1.38 -2.99 18.60
C THR A 66 -0.04 -2.85 19.34
N VAL A 67 1.07 -2.94 18.62
CA VAL A 67 2.41 -2.89 19.19
C VAL A 67 2.99 -1.46 19.16
N ASN A 68 4.08 -1.25 19.92
CA ASN A 68 4.85 -0.01 19.98
C ASN A 68 5.06 0.61 18.57
N PRO A 69 4.83 1.92 18.38
CA PRO A 69 4.99 2.58 17.08
C PRO A 69 6.29 2.25 16.36
N ILE A 70 7.41 2.11 17.09
CA ILE A 70 8.73 1.76 16.54
C ILE A 70 8.69 0.47 15.74
N ILE A 71 7.93 -0.54 16.19
CA ILE A 71 7.80 -1.82 15.51
C ILE A 71 7.04 -1.65 14.19
N THR A 72 6.03 -0.77 14.14
CA THR A 72 5.34 -0.40 12.91
C THR A 72 6.29 0.27 11.91
N TYR A 73 7.13 1.22 12.36
CA TYR A 73 8.15 1.85 11.50
C TYR A 73 9.11 0.83 10.92
N ILE A 74 9.65 -0.05 11.77
CA ILE A 74 10.57 -1.12 11.36
C ILE A 74 9.89 -2.05 10.34
N GLY A 75 8.65 -2.48 10.62
CA GLY A 75 7.90 -3.35 9.72
C GLY A 75 7.66 -2.72 8.35
N LEU A 76 7.27 -1.45 8.30
CA LEU A 76 7.10 -0.71 7.04
C LEU A 76 8.43 -0.46 6.31
N ALA A 77 9.53 -0.24 7.03
CA ALA A 77 10.86 -0.13 6.44
C ALA A 77 11.31 -1.46 5.80
N PHE A 78 11.05 -2.59 6.47
CA PHE A 78 11.29 -3.92 5.90
C PHE A 78 10.43 -4.16 4.66
N LEU A 79 9.16 -3.76 4.69
CA LEU A 79 8.29 -3.84 3.52
C LEU A 79 8.87 -3.07 2.33
N SER A 80 9.30 -1.81 2.54
CA SER A 80 9.99 -1.02 1.51
C SER A 80 11.26 -1.68 1.01
N PHE A 81 12.06 -2.28 1.90
CA PHE A 81 13.26 -3.03 1.52
C PHE A 81 12.95 -4.22 0.62
N PHE A 82 11.95 -5.04 0.97
CA PHE A 82 11.57 -6.20 0.17
C PHE A 82 10.96 -5.79 -1.17
N THR A 83 10.13 -4.76 -1.20
CA THR A 83 9.59 -4.18 -2.43
C THR A 83 10.70 -3.70 -3.36
N LEU A 84 11.66 -2.93 -2.83
CA LEU A 84 12.78 -2.44 -3.63
C LEU A 84 13.65 -3.59 -4.15
N ARG A 85 13.87 -4.62 -3.32
CA ARG A 85 14.58 -5.85 -3.72
C ARG A 85 13.90 -6.57 -4.87
N GLU A 86 12.58 -6.74 -4.83
CA GLU A 86 11.83 -7.38 -5.92
C GLU A 86 11.94 -6.59 -7.22
N ILE A 87 11.78 -5.27 -7.17
CA ILE A 87 11.97 -4.39 -8.33
C ILE A 87 13.39 -4.55 -8.89
N TYR A 88 14.42 -4.43 -8.05
CA TYR A 88 15.82 -4.48 -8.48
C TYR A 88 16.25 -5.84 -9.02
N THR A 89 15.62 -6.92 -8.58
CA THR A 89 15.89 -8.27 -9.09
C THR A 89 15.38 -8.43 -10.52
N LEU A 90 14.27 -7.78 -10.87
CA LEU A 90 13.70 -7.82 -12.23
C LEU A 90 14.34 -6.80 -13.17
N LEU A 91 14.86 -5.70 -12.62
CA LEU A 91 15.60 -4.73 -13.39
C LEU A 91 16.94 -5.30 -13.85
N LYS A 92 17.11 -5.40 -15.17
CA LYS A 92 18.41 -5.66 -15.80
C LYS A 92 19.32 -4.43 -15.66
N LEU A 93 19.84 -4.19 -14.45
CA LEU A 93 20.71 -3.06 -14.14
C LEU A 93 22.15 -3.31 -14.60
N ARG A 94 22.91 -2.22 -14.73
CA ARG A 94 24.31 -2.29 -15.13
C ARG A 94 25.16 -2.73 -13.95
N ASP A 95 26.27 -3.41 -14.19
CA ASP A 95 27.19 -3.76 -13.11
C ASP A 95 27.77 -2.52 -12.42
N ALA A 96 27.94 -1.43 -13.18
CA ALA A 96 28.36 -0.12 -12.68
C ALA A 96 27.33 0.51 -11.71
N ASP A 97 26.05 0.10 -11.74
CA ASP A 97 24.99 0.69 -10.90
C ASP A 97 25.00 0.13 -9.47
N ARG A 98 25.73 -0.98 -9.22
CA ARG A 98 25.65 -1.74 -7.95
C ARG A 98 25.99 -0.90 -6.72
N SER A 99 26.97 0.00 -6.83
CA SER A 99 27.32 0.93 -5.74
C SER A 99 26.20 1.91 -5.45
N THR A 100 25.52 2.42 -6.48
CA THR A 100 24.35 3.30 -6.35
C THR A 100 23.16 2.58 -5.72
N LEU A 101 22.97 1.28 -5.98
CA LEU A 101 21.91 0.50 -5.33
C LEU A 101 22.08 0.44 -3.81
N LEU A 102 23.33 0.37 -3.31
CA LEU A 102 23.57 0.43 -1.87
C LEU A 102 23.05 1.75 -1.28
N VAL A 103 23.26 2.88 -1.98
CA VAL A 103 22.76 4.19 -1.55
C VAL A 103 21.23 4.23 -1.59
N CYS A 104 20.59 3.62 -2.59
CA CYS A 104 19.14 3.47 -2.62
C CYS A 104 18.59 2.63 -1.45
N TYR A 105 19.31 1.59 -1.00
CA TYR A 105 18.89 0.84 0.19
C TYR A 105 19.13 1.65 1.47
N LEU A 106 20.24 2.39 1.57
CA LEU A 106 20.55 3.24 2.71
C LEU A 106 19.59 4.44 2.83
N SER A 107 18.90 4.85 1.77
CA SER A 107 17.87 5.88 1.86
C SER A 107 16.63 5.42 2.65
N ILE A 108 16.38 4.10 2.77
CA ILE A 108 15.23 3.57 3.52
C ILE A 108 15.28 3.98 5.00
N PRO A 109 16.31 3.62 5.80
CA PRO A 109 16.34 4.01 7.21
C PRO A 109 16.31 5.53 7.41
N ILE A 110 16.90 6.30 6.50
CA ILE A 110 16.88 7.77 6.56
C ILE A 110 15.47 8.32 6.35
N GLN A 111 14.76 7.85 5.31
CA GLN A 111 13.38 8.27 5.04
C GLN A 111 12.44 7.92 6.21
N TYR A 112 12.58 6.70 6.75
CA TYR A 112 11.77 6.25 7.88
C TYR A 112 12.14 6.95 9.20
N TYR A 113 13.40 7.38 9.35
CA TYR A 113 13.80 8.24 10.47
C TYR A 113 13.12 9.61 10.38
N PHE A 114 13.08 10.25 9.21
CA PHE A 114 12.34 11.50 9.04
C PHE A 114 10.84 11.34 9.31
N ALA A 115 10.26 10.23 8.86
CA ALA A 115 8.86 9.89 9.18
C ALA A 115 8.65 9.73 10.69
N TYR A 116 9.54 9.03 11.39
CA TYR A 116 9.46 8.80 12.84
C TYR A 116 9.61 10.09 13.65
N GLN A 117 10.48 11.02 13.22
CA GLN A 117 10.62 12.33 13.86
C GLN A 117 9.43 13.26 13.56
N GLY A 118 8.53 12.89 12.64
CA GLY A 118 7.49 13.78 12.13
C GLY A 118 8.05 14.97 11.35
N TRP A 119 9.29 14.88 10.84
CA TRP A 119 9.97 16.01 10.19
C TRP A 119 9.51 16.16 8.73
N TYR A 120 8.31 16.71 8.58
CA TYR A 120 7.56 16.73 7.33
C TYR A 120 8.34 17.29 6.14
N THR A 121 8.94 18.48 6.28
CA THR A 121 9.68 19.12 5.19
C THR A 121 10.84 18.24 4.72
N MET A 122 11.62 17.67 5.64
CA MET A 122 12.75 16.80 5.29
C MET A 122 12.27 15.50 4.64
N PHE A 123 11.20 14.91 5.16
CA PHE A 123 10.58 13.73 4.58
C PHE A 123 10.14 13.95 3.12
N LEU A 124 9.53 15.10 2.82
CA LEU A 124 9.04 15.42 1.48
C LEU A 124 10.14 15.71 0.46
N ILE A 125 11.25 16.30 0.89
CA ILE A 125 12.32 16.69 -0.04
C ILE A 125 13.40 15.61 -0.18
N PHE A 126 13.55 14.70 0.78
CA PHE A 126 14.65 13.73 0.78
C PHE A 126 14.69 12.85 -0.47
N ILE A 127 13.63 12.10 -0.77
CA ILE A 127 13.60 11.26 -1.97
C ILE A 127 13.39 12.09 -3.25
N PRO A 128 12.32 12.92 -3.35
CA PRO A 128 11.99 13.61 -4.60
C PRO A 128 13.01 14.67 -5.04
N VAL A 129 13.77 15.28 -4.11
CA VAL A 129 14.74 16.34 -4.43
C VAL A 129 16.16 15.84 -4.25
N PHE A 130 16.55 15.41 -3.04
CA PHE A 130 17.95 15.06 -2.77
C PHE A 130 18.37 13.76 -3.47
N MET A 131 17.62 12.66 -3.31
CA MET A 131 17.96 11.40 -3.97
C MET A 131 17.83 11.48 -5.49
N PHE A 132 16.90 12.28 -6.00
CA PHE A 132 16.77 12.56 -7.43
C PHE A 132 18.02 13.19 -8.03
N VAL A 133 18.79 13.97 -7.27
CA VAL A 133 20.07 14.56 -7.71
C VAL A 133 21.26 13.65 -7.40
N ILE A 134 21.29 13.06 -6.20
CA ILE A 134 22.40 12.21 -5.73
C ILE A 134 22.55 10.97 -6.61
N ILE A 135 21.44 10.30 -6.98
CA ILE A 135 21.50 9.06 -7.77
C ILE A 135 22.15 9.29 -9.13
N PRO A 136 21.68 10.23 -9.98
CA PRO A 136 22.35 10.54 -11.25
C PRO A 136 23.83 10.91 -11.08
N PHE A 137 24.16 11.70 -10.06
CA PHE A 137 25.55 12.07 -9.80
C PHE A 137 26.43 10.85 -9.48
N LEU A 138 25.97 9.93 -8.62
CA LEU A 138 26.70 8.70 -8.31
C LEU A 138 26.84 7.79 -9.52
N LEU A 139 25.81 7.72 -10.38
CA LEU A 139 25.90 6.98 -11.65
C LEU A 139 26.96 7.57 -12.58
N VAL A 140 27.11 8.91 -12.64
CA VAL A 140 28.18 9.56 -13.42
C VAL A 140 29.56 9.26 -12.83
N LEU A 141 29.69 9.25 -11.50
CA LEU A 141 30.96 8.92 -10.84
C LEU A 141 31.43 7.48 -11.10
N SER A 142 30.53 6.58 -11.51
CA SER A 142 30.92 5.22 -11.92
C SER A 142 31.77 5.18 -13.19
N GLY A 143 31.77 6.27 -13.99
CA GLY A 143 32.52 6.37 -15.25
C GLY A 143 31.90 5.61 -16.43
N ASP A 144 30.83 4.83 -16.21
CA ASP A 144 30.12 4.09 -17.25
C ASP A 144 28.89 4.86 -17.75
N THR A 145 28.92 5.25 -19.02
CA THR A 145 27.84 6.00 -19.68
C THR A 145 26.85 5.12 -20.45
N ASP A 146 27.18 3.86 -20.74
CA ASP A 146 26.30 3.03 -21.56
C ASP A 146 24.99 2.74 -20.81
N GLY A 147 23.84 2.99 -21.43
CA GLY A 147 22.54 2.84 -20.79
C GLY A 147 22.28 3.73 -19.56
N ILE A 148 23.12 4.73 -19.24
CA ILE A 148 23.03 5.52 -18.01
C ILE A 148 21.69 6.24 -17.84
N ILE A 149 21.11 6.72 -18.95
CA ILE A 149 19.80 7.40 -18.96
C ILE A 149 18.72 6.48 -18.40
N ARG A 150 18.76 5.19 -18.74
CA ARG A 150 17.80 4.21 -18.23
C ARG A 150 17.91 4.10 -16.71
N SER A 151 19.12 4.01 -16.16
CA SER A 151 19.33 3.93 -14.70
C SER A 151 18.95 5.23 -13.99
N MET A 152 19.23 6.39 -14.60
CA MET A 152 18.82 7.71 -14.09
C MET A 152 17.30 7.88 -14.01
N CYS A 153 16.54 7.28 -14.93
CA CYS A 153 15.08 7.30 -14.86
C CYS A 153 14.54 6.27 -13.86
N ILE A 154 15.08 5.05 -13.88
CA ILE A 154 14.49 3.91 -13.15
C ILE A 154 14.77 3.97 -11.65
N LEU A 155 16.01 4.26 -11.23
CA LEU A 155 16.36 4.20 -9.80
C LEU A 155 15.58 5.23 -8.95
N PRO A 156 15.50 6.52 -9.30
CA PRO A 156 14.65 7.46 -8.55
C PRO A 156 13.18 7.07 -8.59
N THR A 157 12.68 6.59 -9.74
CA THR A 157 11.28 6.12 -9.88
C THR A 157 10.99 4.94 -8.95
N SER A 158 11.91 3.99 -8.82
CA SER A 158 11.77 2.87 -7.90
C SER A 158 11.80 3.29 -6.43
N LEU A 159 12.52 4.34 -6.06
CA LEU A 159 12.46 4.90 -4.71
C LEU A 159 11.12 5.62 -4.46
N MET A 160 10.61 6.35 -5.45
CA MET A 160 9.29 6.97 -5.36
C MET A 160 8.20 5.93 -5.10
N LEU A 161 8.25 4.82 -5.84
CA LEU A 161 7.27 3.75 -5.74
C LEU A 161 7.48 2.88 -4.49
N GLY A 162 8.69 2.34 -4.32
CA GLY A 162 9.01 1.31 -3.33
C GLY A 162 9.40 1.83 -1.96
N VAL A 163 9.58 3.15 -1.78
CA VAL A 163 9.98 3.73 -0.49
C VAL A 163 9.13 4.96 -0.15
N PHE A 164 9.13 5.98 -1.01
CA PHE A 164 8.45 7.24 -0.73
C PHE A 164 6.95 7.01 -0.49
N GLY A 165 6.25 6.35 -1.42
CA GLY A 165 4.83 6.02 -1.28
C GLY A 165 4.50 5.28 0.02
N ILE A 166 5.19 4.16 0.29
CA ILE A 166 4.96 3.32 1.48
C ILE A 166 5.32 4.08 2.78
N SER A 167 6.37 4.89 2.78
CA SER A 167 6.81 5.64 3.97
C SER A 167 5.80 6.69 4.43
N HIS A 168 4.83 7.10 3.59
CA HIS A 168 3.71 7.95 4.02
C HIS A 168 2.80 7.25 5.03
N LEU A 169 2.68 5.92 4.98
CA LEU A 169 1.97 5.14 6.00
C LEU A 169 2.61 5.31 7.37
N ALA A 170 3.94 5.40 7.41
CA ALA A 170 4.69 5.64 8.62
C ALA A 170 4.58 7.10 9.08
N LEU A 171 4.55 8.04 8.13
CA LEU A 171 4.35 9.46 8.44
C LEU A 171 2.98 9.71 9.08
N LEU A 172 1.90 9.06 8.59
CA LEU A 172 0.55 9.15 9.18
C LEU A 172 0.55 8.91 10.69
N ILE A 173 1.40 7.99 11.18
CA ILE A 173 1.43 7.63 12.62
C ILE A 173 2.11 8.72 13.47
N SER A 174 3.18 9.36 12.97
CA SER A 174 3.97 10.33 13.76
C SER A 174 3.55 11.76 13.54
N PHE A 175 2.67 12.04 12.59
CA PHE A 175 2.33 13.41 12.26
C PHE A 175 1.55 14.06 13.42
N PRO A 176 2.11 15.08 14.11
CA PRO A 176 1.56 15.56 15.38
C PRO A 176 0.15 16.10 15.28
N GLU A 177 -0.12 16.84 14.20
CA GLU A 177 -1.42 17.47 13.92
C GLU A 177 -2.53 16.44 13.59
N MET A 178 -2.15 15.21 13.24
CA MET A 178 -3.08 14.08 13.07
C MET A 178 -3.28 13.25 14.36
N ASN A 179 -2.66 13.68 15.47
CA ASN A 179 -2.74 13.01 16.77
C ASN A 179 -3.29 13.95 17.88
N ASP A 180 -3.79 15.14 17.52
CA ASP A 180 -4.37 16.09 18.47
C ASP A 180 -5.91 15.91 18.49
N GLY A 181 -6.40 15.02 19.37
CA GLY A 181 -7.83 14.69 19.50
C GLY A 181 -8.12 13.21 19.81
N ASP A 182 -9.38 12.79 19.63
CA ASP A 182 -9.83 11.41 19.86
C ASP A 182 -9.34 10.41 18.79
N ILE A 183 -8.91 10.90 17.63
CA ILE A 183 -8.58 10.09 16.45
C ILE A 183 -7.08 10.14 16.22
N SER A 184 -6.46 8.96 16.15
CA SER A 184 -5.00 8.81 16.02
C SER A 184 -4.57 8.56 14.59
N GLY A 185 -3.32 8.87 14.27
CA GLY A 185 -2.69 8.50 13.00
C GLY A 185 -2.76 7.01 12.67
N LYS A 186 -2.85 6.15 13.70
CA LYS A 186 -3.10 4.70 13.55
C LYS A 186 -4.52 4.41 13.02
N ALA A 187 -5.53 5.18 13.41
CA ALA A 187 -6.89 5.03 12.89
C ALA A 187 -6.96 5.41 11.41
N LEU A 188 -6.28 6.49 11.00
CA LEU A 188 -6.16 6.89 9.59
C LEU A 188 -5.42 5.84 8.75
N LEU A 189 -4.35 5.25 9.30
CA LEU A 189 -3.63 4.13 8.67
C LEU A 189 -4.57 2.94 8.42
N LEU A 190 -5.34 2.54 9.44
CA LEU A 190 -6.29 1.43 9.33
C LEU A 190 -7.41 1.75 8.33
N PHE A 191 -7.91 2.98 8.33
CA PHE A 191 -8.88 3.45 7.35
C PHE A 191 -8.34 3.30 5.92
N LEU A 192 -7.16 3.85 5.63
CA LEU A 192 -6.56 3.77 4.29
C LEU A 192 -6.35 2.33 3.84
N ILE A 193 -5.77 1.49 4.71
CA ILE A 193 -5.51 0.07 4.38
C ILE A 193 -6.83 -0.63 4.08
N PHE A 194 -7.79 -0.55 4.98
CA PHE A 194 -9.06 -1.25 4.82
C PHE A 194 -9.81 -0.80 3.56
N ILE A 195 -9.89 0.51 3.30
CA ILE A 195 -10.63 1.06 2.16
C ILE A 195 -9.94 0.71 0.82
N THR A 196 -8.61 0.77 0.76
CA THR A 196 -7.86 0.39 -0.44
C THR A 196 -8.09 -1.08 -0.80
N GLU A 197 -8.10 -1.94 0.22
CA GLU A 197 -8.23 -3.38 0.02
C GLU A 197 -9.69 -3.81 -0.23
N ALA A 198 -10.64 -3.15 0.44
CA ALA A 198 -12.05 -3.29 0.13
C ALA A 198 -12.33 -2.92 -1.34
N ASN A 199 -11.69 -1.87 -1.86
CA ASN A 199 -11.81 -1.50 -3.26
C ASN A 199 -11.35 -2.60 -4.21
N ASP A 200 -10.19 -3.22 -3.95
CA ASP A 200 -9.68 -4.32 -4.80
C ASP A 200 -10.62 -5.53 -4.79
N ILE A 201 -11.21 -5.86 -3.63
CA ILE A 201 -12.22 -6.91 -3.51
C ILE A 201 -13.48 -6.54 -4.29
N MET A 202 -14.03 -5.34 -4.08
CA MET A 202 -15.28 -4.92 -4.70
C MET A 202 -15.14 -4.80 -6.23
N GLN A 203 -14.01 -4.26 -6.72
CA GLN A 203 -13.72 -4.24 -8.16
C GLN A 203 -13.69 -5.65 -8.76
N PHE A 204 -13.07 -6.60 -8.05
CA PHE A 204 -13.04 -7.99 -8.49
C PHE A 204 -14.45 -8.60 -8.51
N VAL A 205 -15.24 -8.40 -7.46
CA VAL A 205 -16.60 -8.95 -7.35
C VAL A 205 -17.51 -8.39 -8.43
N PHE A 206 -17.61 -7.06 -8.55
CA PHE A 206 -18.43 -6.43 -9.59
C PHE A 206 -17.92 -6.78 -11.00
N GLY A 207 -16.61 -6.85 -11.19
CA GLY A 207 -16.00 -7.25 -12.46
C GLY A 207 -16.32 -8.70 -12.85
N LYS A 208 -16.49 -9.60 -11.89
CA LYS A 208 -16.89 -11.00 -12.15
C LYS A 208 -18.39 -11.15 -12.41
N ILE A 209 -19.23 -10.40 -11.72
CA ILE A 209 -20.70 -10.52 -11.82
C ILE A 209 -21.22 -9.78 -13.05
N PHE A 210 -20.75 -8.55 -13.28
CA PHE A 210 -21.29 -7.65 -14.29
C PHE A 210 -20.31 -7.33 -15.42
N GLY A 211 -19.06 -7.77 -15.32
CA GLY A 211 -18.01 -7.39 -16.27
C GLY A 211 -18.27 -7.84 -17.70
N ARG A 212 -18.34 -6.87 -18.61
CA ARG A 212 -18.46 -7.09 -20.05
C ARG A 212 -17.39 -6.32 -20.81
N ASN A 213 -17.12 -5.08 -20.38
CA ASN A 213 -16.23 -4.17 -21.08
C ASN A 213 -14.87 -4.08 -20.39
N LYS A 214 -13.81 -4.59 -21.02
CA LYS A 214 -12.45 -4.55 -20.50
C LYS A 214 -11.87 -3.13 -20.57
N ILE A 215 -11.24 -2.66 -19.49
CA ILE A 215 -10.61 -1.31 -19.45
C ILE A 215 -9.24 -1.35 -20.13
N LEU A 216 -8.39 -2.31 -19.72
CA LEU A 216 -7.00 -2.41 -20.17
C LEU A 216 -6.69 -3.82 -20.68
N PRO A 217 -7.20 -4.22 -21.87
CA PRO A 217 -7.14 -5.61 -22.34
C PRO A 217 -5.73 -6.19 -22.44
N LYS A 218 -4.73 -5.37 -22.79
CA LYS A 218 -3.32 -5.80 -22.95
C LYS A 218 -2.55 -5.86 -21.63
N ILE A 219 -2.93 -5.06 -20.64
CA ILE A 219 -2.19 -4.90 -19.39
C ILE A 219 -2.79 -5.80 -18.29
N SER A 220 -4.11 -5.66 -18.09
CA SER A 220 -4.87 -6.39 -17.07
C SER A 220 -6.20 -6.89 -17.66
N PRO A 221 -6.21 -8.07 -18.31
CA PRO A 221 -7.36 -8.56 -19.08
C PRO A 221 -8.62 -8.86 -18.24
N ASN A 222 -8.47 -8.90 -16.90
CA ASN A 222 -9.54 -9.18 -15.96
C ASN A 222 -10.22 -7.91 -15.42
N LYS A 223 -9.69 -6.71 -15.69
CA LYS A 223 -10.28 -5.45 -15.19
C LYS A 223 -11.32 -4.93 -16.18
N THR A 224 -12.52 -4.67 -15.67
CA THR A 224 -13.68 -4.21 -16.46
C THR A 224 -14.22 -2.89 -15.95
N TRP A 225 -14.87 -2.12 -16.83
CA TRP A 225 -15.51 -0.84 -16.49
C TRP A 225 -16.59 -1.02 -15.43
N GLU A 226 -17.37 -2.10 -15.52
CA GLU A 226 -18.40 -2.41 -14.54
C GLU A 226 -17.80 -2.75 -13.17
N GLY A 227 -16.64 -3.43 -13.16
CA GLY A 227 -15.87 -3.69 -11.95
C GLY A 227 -15.34 -2.40 -11.32
N PHE A 228 -14.73 -1.52 -12.12
CA PHE A 228 -14.22 -0.23 -11.65
C PHE A 228 -15.32 0.65 -11.06
N ILE A 229 -16.43 0.85 -11.80
CA ILE A 229 -17.54 1.70 -11.34
C ILE A 229 -18.20 1.11 -10.09
N GLY A 230 -18.46 -0.20 -10.07
CA GLY A 230 -19.01 -0.86 -8.89
C GLY A 230 -18.08 -0.79 -7.68
N GLY A 231 -16.77 -0.95 -7.89
CA GLY A 231 -15.74 -0.79 -6.87
C GLY A 231 -15.70 0.63 -6.30
N VAL A 232 -15.69 1.66 -7.14
CA VAL A 232 -15.70 3.06 -6.70
C VAL A 232 -16.94 3.38 -5.87
N ILE A 233 -18.13 3.03 -6.35
CA ILE A 233 -19.40 3.32 -5.65
C ILE A 233 -19.43 2.62 -4.29
N SER A 234 -19.13 1.32 -4.26
CA SER A 234 -19.17 0.55 -3.01
C SER A 234 -18.09 0.98 -2.01
N THR A 235 -16.87 1.24 -2.47
CA THR A 235 -15.78 1.75 -1.62
C THR A 235 -16.12 3.10 -1.01
N THR A 236 -16.75 3.99 -1.79
CA THR A 236 -17.20 5.29 -1.31
C THR A 236 -18.25 5.16 -0.20
N ILE A 237 -19.22 4.24 -0.37
CA ILE A 237 -20.23 3.95 0.64
C ILE A 237 -19.61 3.35 1.90
N ILE A 238 -18.71 2.37 1.75
CA ILE A 238 -18.01 1.74 2.87
C ILE A 238 -17.19 2.77 3.64
N GLY A 239 -16.45 3.62 2.92
CA GLY A 239 -15.64 4.68 3.52
C GLY A 239 -16.46 5.72 4.29
N TYR A 240 -17.63 6.09 3.78
CA TYR A 240 -18.57 6.96 4.50
C TYR A 240 -18.96 6.36 5.87
N PHE A 241 -19.30 5.07 5.94
CA PHE A 241 -19.65 4.41 7.20
C PHE A 241 -18.44 4.16 8.11
N MET A 242 -17.23 4.20 7.58
CA MET A 242 -15.98 4.12 8.34
C MET A 242 -15.45 5.48 8.79
N GLY A 243 -16.23 6.54 8.64
CA GLY A 243 -15.87 7.90 9.03
C GLY A 243 -15.45 8.05 10.49
N PHE A 244 -15.90 7.18 11.38
CA PHE A 244 -15.51 7.18 12.79
C PHE A 244 -14.01 6.95 13.06
N LEU A 245 -13.23 6.55 12.03
CA LEU A 245 -11.77 6.45 12.09
C LEU A 245 -11.03 7.70 11.64
N THR A 246 -11.77 8.73 11.25
CA THR A 246 -11.22 9.94 10.64
C THR A 246 -11.87 11.18 11.26
N PRO A 247 -11.16 12.30 11.35
CA PRO A 247 -11.74 13.55 11.83
C PRO A 247 -12.57 14.28 10.75
N LEU A 248 -12.97 13.59 9.68
CA LEU A 248 -13.53 14.19 8.47
C LEU A 248 -15.05 14.30 8.51
N ASP A 249 -15.57 15.36 7.88
CA ASP A 249 -17.00 15.53 7.63
C ASP A 249 -17.53 14.57 6.55
N SER A 250 -18.85 14.41 6.49
CA SER A 250 -19.56 13.56 5.54
C SER A 250 -19.12 13.74 4.07
N TRP A 251 -18.97 14.99 3.61
CA TRP A 251 -18.59 15.27 2.23
C TRP A 251 -17.11 14.96 1.97
N GLN A 252 -16.23 15.23 2.95
CA GLN A 252 -14.80 14.92 2.88
C GLN A 252 -14.58 13.41 2.83
N LEU A 253 -15.38 12.65 3.58
CA LEU A 253 -15.36 11.19 3.56
C LEU A 253 -15.73 10.60 2.21
N ILE A 254 -16.77 11.15 1.56
CA ILE A 254 -17.16 10.75 0.21
C ILE A 254 -16.02 11.05 -0.75
N LEU A 255 -15.47 12.26 -0.71
CA LEU A 255 -14.40 12.69 -1.61
C LEU A 255 -13.14 11.84 -1.43
N ILE A 256 -12.68 11.63 -0.20
CA ILE A 256 -11.44 10.90 0.05
C ILE A 256 -11.57 9.41 -0.29
N SER A 257 -12.71 8.80 0.02
CA SER A 257 -12.96 7.39 -0.31
C SER A 257 -13.06 7.18 -1.81
N PHE A 258 -13.68 8.13 -2.52
CA PHE A 258 -13.69 8.17 -3.99
C PHE A 258 -12.25 8.28 -4.54
N CYS A 259 -11.44 9.21 -4.01
CA CYS A 259 -10.05 9.38 -4.42
C CYS A 259 -9.22 8.12 -4.18
N ILE A 260 -9.32 7.47 -3.02
CA ILE A 260 -8.65 6.19 -2.73
C ILE A 260 -9.06 5.13 -3.76
N ALA A 261 -10.35 5.04 -4.08
CA ALA A 261 -10.84 4.02 -5.01
C ALA A 261 -10.26 4.20 -6.43
N VAL A 262 -10.22 5.45 -6.92
CA VAL A 262 -9.67 5.80 -8.24
C VAL A 262 -8.15 5.62 -8.27
N LEU A 263 -7.45 6.16 -7.28
CA LEU A 263 -5.99 6.10 -7.20
C LEU A 263 -5.49 4.66 -6.99
N GLY A 264 -6.21 3.85 -6.22
CA GLY A 264 -5.88 2.43 -6.03
C GLY A 264 -5.96 1.66 -7.34
N PHE A 265 -6.99 1.92 -8.14
CA PHE A 265 -7.09 1.36 -9.50
C PHE A 265 -5.95 1.82 -10.40
N MET A 266 -5.61 3.12 -10.36
CA MET A 266 -4.48 3.66 -11.14
C MET A 266 -3.17 3.00 -10.74
N GLY A 267 -2.94 2.81 -9.43
CA GLY A 267 -1.78 2.12 -8.88
C GLY A 267 -1.61 0.70 -9.39
N ASP A 268 -2.64 -0.13 -9.20
CA ASP A 268 -2.67 -1.51 -9.70
C ASP A 268 -2.47 -1.54 -11.23
N ALA A 269 -3.06 -0.62 -11.99
CA ALA A 269 -2.86 -0.52 -13.43
C ALA A 269 -1.41 -0.17 -13.81
N ILE A 270 -0.78 0.78 -13.12
CA ILE A 270 0.62 1.17 -13.31
C ILE A 270 1.54 -0.02 -13.03
N ILE A 271 1.38 -0.68 -11.88
CA ILE A 271 2.22 -1.82 -11.50
C ILE A 271 1.98 -3.01 -12.43
N SER A 272 0.73 -3.27 -12.81
CA SER A 272 0.41 -4.26 -13.83
C SER A 272 1.12 -3.97 -15.15
N ALA A 273 1.23 -2.70 -15.59
CA ALA A 273 1.96 -2.34 -16.80
C ALA A 273 3.47 -2.60 -16.65
N VAL A 274 4.06 -2.23 -15.52
CA VAL A 274 5.47 -2.52 -15.20
C VAL A 274 5.75 -4.02 -15.25
N LYS A 275 4.86 -4.85 -14.70
CA LYS A 275 4.99 -6.33 -14.76
C LYS A 275 5.02 -6.84 -16.19
N ARG A 276 4.19 -6.29 -17.08
CA ARG A 276 4.18 -6.67 -18.50
C ARG A 276 5.45 -6.26 -19.23
N ASP A 277 6.02 -5.10 -18.90
CA ASP A 277 7.31 -4.67 -19.44
C ASP A 277 8.44 -5.64 -19.04
N PHE A 278 8.42 -6.12 -17.79
CA PHE A 278 9.35 -7.15 -17.32
C PHE A 278 9.06 -8.56 -17.85
N GLY A 279 7.95 -8.76 -18.58
CA GLY A 279 7.55 -10.07 -19.08
C GLY A 279 7.07 -11.04 -17.99
N VAL A 280 6.79 -10.54 -16.80
CA VAL A 280 6.31 -11.34 -15.65
C VAL A 280 4.84 -11.06 -15.36
N LYS A 281 4.21 -11.93 -14.57
CA LYS A 281 2.84 -11.72 -14.07
C LYS A 281 2.85 -11.16 -12.65
N ASP A 282 3.77 -11.65 -11.84
CA ASP A 282 3.95 -11.34 -10.42
C ASP A 282 5.41 -10.88 -10.23
N MET A 283 5.67 -9.93 -9.32
CA MET A 283 6.98 -9.31 -9.09
C MET A 283 7.99 -10.24 -8.41
N GLY A 284 7.52 -11.32 -7.80
CA GLY A 284 8.34 -12.34 -7.16
C GLY A 284 7.50 -13.48 -6.63
N ASP A 285 8.15 -14.43 -5.95
CA ASP A 285 7.51 -15.60 -5.33
C ASP A 285 7.63 -15.58 -3.80
N SER A 286 7.84 -14.39 -3.22
CA SER A 286 8.10 -14.20 -1.80
C SER A 286 6.94 -14.67 -0.90
N ILE A 287 5.69 -14.59 -1.38
CA ILE A 287 4.49 -14.97 -0.63
C ILE A 287 3.81 -16.15 -1.35
N PRO A 288 3.83 -17.36 -0.76
CA PRO A 288 3.29 -18.55 -1.38
C PRO A 288 1.85 -18.39 -1.88
N GLY A 289 1.66 -18.56 -3.20
CA GLY A 289 0.37 -18.45 -3.87
C GLY A 289 -0.15 -17.03 -4.06
N HIS A 290 0.62 -16.01 -3.72
CA HIS A 290 0.22 -14.59 -3.70
C HIS A 290 1.24 -13.64 -4.37
N GLY A 291 2.33 -14.15 -4.94
CA GLY A 291 3.30 -13.34 -5.66
C GLY A 291 4.29 -12.64 -4.72
N GLY A 292 4.77 -11.47 -5.11
CA GLY A 292 5.73 -10.67 -4.36
C GLY A 292 5.08 -9.81 -3.28
N PHE A 293 5.91 -9.15 -2.47
CA PHE A 293 5.49 -8.08 -1.58
C PHE A 293 4.85 -6.93 -2.35
N LEU A 294 5.45 -6.49 -3.47
CA LEU A 294 4.91 -5.40 -4.27
C LEU A 294 3.52 -5.72 -4.85
N ASP A 295 3.24 -6.99 -5.19
CA ASP A 295 1.91 -7.42 -5.67
C ASP A 295 0.82 -7.36 -4.60
N ARG A 296 1.18 -7.19 -3.32
CA ARG A 296 0.24 -7.05 -2.21
C ARG A 296 -0.01 -5.62 -1.81
N ILE A 297 0.85 -4.70 -2.22
CA ILE A 297 0.81 -3.31 -1.79
C ILE A 297 0.88 -2.36 -3.00
N ASP A 298 0.55 -2.83 -4.19
CA ASP A 298 0.64 -2.04 -5.43
C ASP A 298 -0.34 -0.86 -5.41
N SER A 299 -1.60 -1.12 -5.07
CA SER A 299 -2.61 -0.10 -4.83
C SER A 299 -2.20 0.79 -3.66
N LEU A 300 -1.77 0.22 -2.53
CA LEU A 300 -1.36 0.97 -1.32
C LEU A 300 -0.15 1.89 -1.54
N SER A 301 0.90 1.41 -2.20
CA SER A 301 2.13 2.18 -2.48
C SER A 301 1.81 3.49 -3.19
N THR A 302 0.82 3.47 -4.08
CA THR A 302 0.44 4.64 -4.89
C THR A 302 -0.66 5.49 -4.25
N THR A 303 -1.57 4.92 -3.46
CA THR A 303 -2.62 5.67 -2.75
C THR A 303 -2.13 6.36 -1.49
N SER A 304 -1.10 5.82 -0.82
CA SER A 304 -0.61 6.32 0.48
C SER A 304 -0.18 7.78 0.45
N SER A 305 0.62 8.17 -0.55
CA SER A 305 1.12 9.55 -0.67
C SER A 305 0.00 10.56 -0.95
N PRO A 306 -0.86 10.39 -1.97
CA PRO A 306 -1.99 11.28 -2.18
C PRO A 306 -2.96 11.33 -0.99
N PHE A 307 -3.25 10.19 -0.36
CA PHE A 307 -4.14 10.14 0.81
C PHE A 307 -3.61 11.01 1.95
N PHE A 308 -2.33 10.86 2.30
CA PHE A 308 -1.71 11.68 3.35
C PHE A 308 -1.90 13.18 3.07
N HIS A 309 -1.63 13.62 1.85
CA HIS A 309 -1.70 15.04 1.48
C HIS A 309 -3.14 15.55 1.41
N LEU A 310 -4.10 14.72 0.99
CA LEU A 310 -5.51 15.08 1.02
C LEU A 310 -6.02 15.23 2.46
N ILE A 311 -5.66 14.31 3.37
CA ILE A 311 -5.98 14.47 4.80
C ILE A 311 -5.33 15.74 5.34
N TYR A 312 -4.03 15.92 5.07
CA TYR A 312 -3.29 17.09 5.53
C TYR A 312 -3.99 18.39 5.13
N PHE A 313 -4.37 18.50 3.85
CA PHE A 313 -5.08 19.67 3.34
C PHE A 313 -6.49 19.83 3.92
N MET A 314 -7.24 18.74 4.15
CA MET A 314 -8.63 18.82 4.64
C MET A 314 -8.74 19.10 6.14
N VAL A 315 -7.72 18.71 6.92
CA VAL A 315 -7.77 18.77 8.39
C VAL A 315 -7.01 19.98 8.93
N ILE A 316 -5.92 20.39 8.29
CA ILE A 316 -4.96 21.34 8.86
C ILE A 316 -4.95 22.69 8.12
N VAL A 317 -5.17 22.67 6.81
CA VAL A 317 -5.20 23.88 5.96
C VAL A 317 -6.61 24.44 5.88
#